data_AF-A0A2V7HG44-F1
#
_entry.id   AF-A0A2V7HG44-F1
#
_cell.length_a   1.000
_cell.length_b   1.000
_cell.length_c   1.000
_cell.angle_alpha   90.00
_cell.angle_beta   90.00
_cell.angle_gamma   90.00
#
_symmetry.space_group_name_H-M   'P 1'
#
loop_
_entity.id
_entity.type
_entity.pdbx_description
1 polymer ?
#
loop_
_entity_poly.entity_id
_entity_poly.type
_entity_poly.pdbx_seq_one_letter_code
_entity_poly.pdbx_strand_id
1 'polypeptide(L)'
;MPTKNAASKPAKPTKRVGASSAAPALVIKRTFDAPRDLVWKVWSDPDGARNWWGPNGFTLPFVEMDQRPGGKWRARMVSPDGKDFWQHGVYREIVPPE
;
A
#
# COMPACT_ATOMS: atom_id res chain seq x y z
N MET A 1 -25.73 26.52 -58.76
CA MET A 1 -26.92 26.52 -57.88
C MET A 1 -27.34 25.06 -57.65
N PRO A 2 -27.78 24.61 -56.45
CA PRO A 2 -27.67 25.24 -55.13
C PRO A 2 -27.24 24.28 -53.98
N THR A 3 -26.65 24.90 -52.95
CA THR A 3 -26.74 24.67 -51.49
C THR A 3 -26.88 23.26 -50.86
N LYS A 4 -26.05 23.02 -49.84
CA LYS A 4 -26.52 23.14 -48.44
C LYS A 4 -25.37 23.32 -47.45
N ASN A 5 -25.30 24.53 -46.90
CA ASN A 5 -24.74 24.81 -45.59
C ASN A 5 -25.50 23.99 -44.54
N ALA A 6 -24.76 23.33 -43.65
CA ALA A 6 -25.29 22.91 -42.35
C ALA A 6 -24.37 23.50 -41.29
N ALA A 7 -24.86 24.56 -40.63
CA ALA A 7 -24.26 25.08 -39.43
C ALA A 7 -24.47 24.08 -38.27
N SER A 8 -23.38 23.62 -37.65
CA SER A 8 -23.43 22.98 -36.35
C SER A 8 -23.02 23.98 -35.27
N LYS A 9 -23.94 24.14 -34.31
CA LYS A 9 -23.90 24.99 -33.10
C LYS A 9 -22.53 25.03 -32.39
N PRO A 10 -22.17 26.14 -31.72
CA PRO A 10 -21.03 26.15 -30.81
C PRO A 10 -21.34 25.26 -29.59
N ALA A 11 -20.46 24.32 -29.30
CA ALA A 11 -20.51 23.55 -28.05
C ALA A 11 -20.23 24.49 -26.88
N LYS A 12 -21.09 24.47 -25.86
CA LYS A 12 -20.89 25.23 -24.61
C LYS A 12 -19.56 24.81 -23.97
N PRO A 13 -18.78 25.73 -23.38
CA PRO A 13 -17.57 25.37 -22.65
C PRO A 13 -17.96 24.53 -21.43
N THR A 14 -17.66 23.23 -21.48
CA THR A 14 -17.74 22.35 -20.33
C THR A 14 -16.71 22.82 -19.31
N LYS A 15 -17.18 23.38 -18.18
CA LYS A 15 -16.32 23.66 -17.03
C LYS A 15 -15.60 22.37 -16.65
N ARG A 16 -14.27 22.31 -16.84
CA ARG A 16 -13.43 21.31 -16.17
C ARG A 16 -13.50 21.64 -14.68
N VAL A 17 -14.20 20.80 -13.92
CA VAL A 17 -14.07 20.77 -12.48
C VAL A 17 -12.61 20.39 -12.20
N GLY A 18 -11.87 21.27 -11.53
CA GLY A 18 -10.47 21.02 -11.17
C GLY A 18 -10.36 19.74 -10.36
N ALA A 19 -9.44 18.86 -10.75
CA ALA A 19 -9.13 17.66 -9.99
C ALA A 19 -8.63 18.08 -8.60
N SER A 20 -9.23 17.53 -7.54
CA SER A 20 -8.64 17.59 -6.21
C SER A 20 -7.29 16.89 -6.25
N SER A 21 -6.23 17.57 -5.80
CA SER A 21 -4.84 17.12 -5.87
C SER A 21 -4.49 16.04 -4.83
N ALA A 22 -5.47 15.27 -4.35
CA ALA A 22 -5.21 14.20 -3.40
C ALA A 22 -4.57 13.01 -4.13
N ALA A 23 -3.44 12.53 -3.60
CA ALA A 23 -2.81 11.32 -4.10
C ALA A 23 -3.78 10.12 -3.99
N PRO A 24 -3.73 9.15 -4.91
CA PRO A 24 -4.55 7.94 -4.80
C PRO A 24 -4.24 7.20 -3.49
N ALA A 25 -5.28 6.78 -2.77
CA ALA A 25 -5.17 6.11 -1.46
C ALA A 25 -5.93 4.78 -1.45
N LEU A 26 -5.38 3.78 -0.75
CA LEU A 26 -6.01 2.49 -0.46
C LEU A 26 -6.20 2.34 1.05
N VAL A 27 -7.41 1.99 1.49
CA VAL A 27 -7.75 1.81 2.91
C VAL A 27 -8.16 0.37 3.17
N ILE A 28 -7.51 -0.30 4.14
CA ILE A 28 -7.81 -1.67 4.57
C ILE A 28 -8.23 -1.64 6.04
N LYS A 29 -9.37 -2.25 6.37
CA LYS A 29 -9.86 -2.42 7.75
C LYS A 29 -10.03 -3.90 8.07
N ARG A 30 -9.54 -4.33 9.23
CA ARG A 30 -9.65 -5.70 9.75
C ARG A 30 -9.86 -5.65 11.26
N THR A 31 -10.68 -6.57 11.77
CA THR A 31 -10.91 -6.78 13.21
C THR A 31 -10.32 -8.13 13.58
N PHE A 32 -9.55 -8.17 14.67
CA PHE A 32 -8.94 -9.38 15.20
C PHE A 32 -9.47 -9.64 16.61
N ASP A 33 -9.82 -10.88 16.91
CA ASP A 33 -10.08 -11.35 18.27
C ASP A 33 -8.74 -11.71 18.95
N ALA A 34 -7.95 -10.67 19.22
CA ALA A 34 -6.62 -10.79 19.79
C ALA A 34 -6.26 -9.56 20.63
N PRO A 35 -5.42 -9.69 21.66
CA PRO A 35 -4.91 -8.55 22.41
C PRO A 35 -4.15 -7.57 21.51
N ARG A 36 -4.34 -6.26 21.75
CA ARG A 36 -3.68 -5.19 20.99
C ARG A 36 -2.16 -5.33 20.99
N ASP A 37 -1.58 -5.69 22.13
CA ASP A 37 -0.13 -5.87 22.28
C ASP A 37 0.42 -7.01 21.43
N LEU A 38 -0.37 -8.09 21.27
CA LEU A 38 0.00 -9.20 20.41
C LEU A 38 -0.02 -8.77 18.93
N VAL A 39 -1.05 -8.02 18.53
CA VAL A 39 -1.12 -7.45 17.18
C VAL A 39 0.09 -6.54 16.96
N TRP A 40 0.39 -5.63 17.88
CA TRP A 40 1.58 -4.78 17.79
C TRP A 40 2.86 -5.61 17.64
N LYS A 41 3.05 -6.61 18.50
CA LYS A 41 4.25 -7.46 18.50
C LYS A 41 4.47 -8.12 17.13
N VAL A 42 3.45 -8.69 16.51
CA VAL A 42 3.62 -9.38 15.22
C VAL A 42 3.94 -8.43 14.06
N TRP A 43 3.67 -7.14 14.20
CA TRP A 43 4.08 -6.10 13.26
C TRP A 43 5.48 -5.56 13.54
N SER A 44 5.92 -5.54 14.80
CA SER A 44 7.20 -4.96 15.20
C SER A 44 8.35 -5.98 15.33
N ASP A 45 8.06 -7.26 15.44
CA ASP A 45 9.06 -8.32 15.65
C ASP A 45 9.30 -9.11 14.34
N PRO A 46 10.56 -9.26 13.86
CA PRO A 46 10.85 -10.07 12.68
C PRO A 46 10.30 -11.50 12.76
N ASP A 47 10.33 -12.14 13.94
CA ASP A 47 9.81 -13.50 14.10
C ASP A 47 8.29 -13.54 13.92
N GLY A 48 7.58 -12.55 14.45
CA GLY A 48 6.15 -12.38 14.23
C GLY A 48 5.82 -12.13 12.77
N ALA A 49 6.59 -11.25 12.11
CA ALA A 49 6.38 -10.84 10.74
C ALA A 49 6.51 -12.02 9.75
N ARG A 50 7.42 -12.96 9.99
CA ARG A 50 7.58 -14.17 9.16
C ARG A 50 6.32 -15.06 9.10
N ASN A 51 5.45 -14.97 10.09
CA ASN A 51 4.25 -15.83 10.17
C ASN A 51 3.04 -15.29 9.42
N TRP A 52 3.00 -14.00 9.08
CA TRP A 52 1.82 -13.38 8.46
C TRP A 52 2.13 -12.50 7.25
N TRP A 53 3.37 -12.05 7.08
CA TRP A 53 3.70 -11.11 6.00
C TRP A 53 3.69 -11.82 4.65
N GLY A 54 2.79 -11.35 3.80
CA GLY A 54 2.71 -11.75 2.40
C GLY A 54 1.32 -12.34 2.08
N PRO A 55 0.96 -12.44 0.79
CA PRO A 55 -0.24 -13.16 0.39
C PRO A 55 -0.13 -14.66 0.73
N ASN A 56 -1.27 -15.34 0.81
CA ASN A 56 -1.30 -16.79 1.02
C ASN A 56 -0.41 -17.53 0.01
N GLY A 57 0.39 -18.48 0.52
CA GLY A 57 1.34 -19.28 -0.26
C GLY A 57 2.72 -18.65 -0.44
N PHE A 58 2.90 -17.37 -0.08
CA PHE A 58 4.23 -16.76 -0.03
C PHE A 58 4.95 -17.14 1.27
N THR A 59 6.28 -17.09 1.23
CA THR A 59 7.15 -17.28 2.40
C THR A 59 8.05 -16.07 2.59
N LEU A 60 8.52 -15.85 3.82
CA LEU A 60 9.40 -14.74 4.18
C LEU A 60 10.75 -15.26 4.74
N PRO A 61 11.60 -15.89 3.91
CA PRO A 61 12.84 -16.51 4.39
C PRO A 61 13.86 -15.53 4.98
N PHE A 62 13.75 -14.23 4.67
CA PHE A 62 14.63 -13.20 5.23
C PHE A 62 13.83 -11.96 5.59
N VAL A 63 14.05 -11.47 6.82
CA VAL A 63 13.54 -10.18 7.29
C VAL A 63 14.48 -9.63 8.36
N GLU A 64 14.82 -8.36 8.23
CA GLU A 64 15.54 -7.55 9.19
C GLU A 64 14.76 -6.26 9.45
N MET A 65 14.64 -5.88 10.72
CA MET A 65 13.86 -4.71 11.16
C MET A 65 14.63 -3.97 12.25
N ASP A 66 15.12 -2.77 11.94
CA ASP A 66 15.67 -1.83 12.94
C ASP A 66 14.52 -0.94 13.47
N GLN A 67 13.85 -1.41 14.52
CA GLN A 67 12.61 -0.83 15.08
C GLN A 67 12.85 0.46 15.87
N ARG A 68 13.26 1.50 15.16
CA ARG A 68 13.35 2.89 15.66
C ARG A 68 13.05 3.87 14.52
N PRO A 69 12.61 5.10 14.81
CA PRO A 69 12.51 6.14 13.78
C PRO A 69 13.85 6.33 13.04
N GLY A 70 13.81 6.35 11.72
CA GLY A 70 14.98 6.36 10.83
C GLY A 70 15.67 5.00 10.64
N GLY A 71 15.25 3.97 11.37
CA GLY A 71 15.73 2.60 11.20
C GLY A 71 15.27 1.99 9.89
N LYS A 72 16.12 1.15 9.30
CA LYS A 72 15.85 0.49 8.02
C LYS A 72 15.23 -0.89 8.25
N TRP A 73 14.41 -1.33 7.31
CA TRP A 73 13.97 -2.71 7.22
C TRP A 73 14.18 -3.24 5.82
N ARG A 74 14.40 -4.55 5.72
CA ARG A 74 14.56 -5.27 4.46
C ARG A 74 13.97 -6.66 4.60
N ALA A 75 13.25 -7.10 3.57
CA ALA A 75 12.66 -8.42 3.53
C ALA A 75 12.81 -9.05 2.14
N ARG A 76 12.94 -10.37 2.11
CA ARG A 76 12.84 -11.19 0.90
C ARG A 76 11.60 -12.04 1.05
N MET A 77 10.63 -11.81 0.18
CA MET A 77 9.44 -12.63 0.06
C MET A 77 9.60 -13.55 -1.16
N VAL A 78 9.23 -14.82 -1.02
CA VAL A 78 9.30 -15.81 -2.10
C VAL A 78 7.89 -16.32 -2.40
N SER A 79 7.50 -16.26 -3.66
CA SER A 79 6.19 -16.73 -4.12
C SER A 79 6.13 -18.26 -4.25
N PRO A 80 4.93 -18.86 -4.39
CA PRO A 80 4.78 -20.30 -4.59
C PRO A 80 5.53 -20.86 -5.80
N ASP A 81 5.71 -20.07 -6.86
CA ASP A 81 6.48 -20.41 -8.07
C ASP A 81 8.00 -20.18 -7.90
N GLY A 82 8.46 -19.84 -6.68
CA GLY A 82 9.87 -19.69 -6.34
C GLY A 82 10.49 -18.36 -6.73
N LYS A 83 9.68 -17.36 -7.12
CA LYS A 83 10.18 -16.04 -7.51
C LYS A 83 10.43 -15.16 -6.29
N ASP A 84 11.54 -14.44 -6.35
CA ASP A 84 11.97 -13.50 -5.31
C ASP A 84 11.35 -12.11 -5.47
N PHE A 85 10.90 -11.56 -4.35
CA PHE A 85 10.41 -10.19 -4.19
C PHE A 85 11.13 -9.53 -3.02
N TRP A 86 12.12 -8.69 -3.34
CA TRP A 86 12.84 -7.91 -2.35
C TRP A 86 12.10 -6.62 -2.04
N GLN A 87 11.93 -6.34 -0.75
CA GLN A 87 11.27 -5.15 -0.24
C GLN A 87 12.16 -4.49 0.81
N HIS A 88 12.09 -3.16 0.91
CA HIS A 88 12.81 -2.41 1.93
C HIS A 88 12.10 -1.08 2.21
N GLY A 89 12.48 -0.47 3.32
CA GLY A 89 12.00 0.85 3.68
C GLY A 89 12.70 1.41 4.91
N VAL A 90 12.17 2.54 5.38
CA VAL A 90 12.64 3.23 6.58
C VAL A 90 11.44 3.53 7.46
N TYR A 91 11.52 3.18 8.74
CA TYR A 91 10.50 3.56 9.71
C TYR A 91 10.52 5.07 9.92
N ARG A 92 9.38 5.73 9.74
CA ARG A 92 9.26 7.17 10.00
C ARG A 92 8.87 7.45 11.45
N GLU A 93 8.02 6.60 12.00
CA GLU A 93 7.44 6.74 13.32
C GLU A 93 7.13 5.35 13.87
N ILE A 94 7.31 5.17 15.17
CA ILE A 94 6.97 3.95 15.90
C ILE A 94 6.41 4.40 17.25
N VAL A 95 5.13 4.14 17.48
CA VAL A 95 4.42 4.45 18.72
C VAL A 95 3.79 3.15 19.23
N PRO A 96 4.23 2.61 20.37
CA PRO A 96 3.58 1.46 20.99
C PRO A 96 2.11 1.73 21.28
N PRO A 97 1.28 0.67 21.38
CA PRO A 97 -0.12 0.82 21.78
C PRO A 97 -0.25 1.47 23.16
N GLU A 98 -1.25 2.35 23.31
CA GLU A 98 -1.73 2.90 24.59
C GLU A 98 -2.64 1.92 25.34
#